data_AF-A0A131XMI6-F1
#
_entry.id   AF-A0A131XMI6-F1
#
_cell.length_a   1.000
_cell.length_b   1.000
_cell.length_c   1.000
_cell.angle_alpha   90.00
_cell.angle_beta   90.00
_cell.angle_gamma   90.00
#
_symmetry.space_group_name_H-M   'P 1'
#
loop_
_entity.id
_entity.type
_entity.pdbx_description
1 polymer ?
#
loop_
_entity_poly.entity_id
_entity_poly.type
_entity_poly.pdbx_seq_one_letter_code
_entity_poly.pdbx_strand_id
1 'polypeptide(L)'
;ETKKEERNARKARLAALLPANPHPIPRGLPRWERVALHRLQTRTMLTPVWLAKFHRPTDQKDTRPDSRCPHCGVPATCDHLVWFCPETSNERAAAINNLPPSLRPKSLWEWTHPRSSEPADRTAVFSSIISYLRSSGIGRYI
;
A
#
# COMPACT_ATOMS: atom_id res chain seq x y z
N GLU A 1 9.65 18.90 -31.55
CA GLU A 1 8.28 18.53 -31.11
C GLU A 1 7.95 17.06 -31.40
N THR A 2 8.36 16.53 -32.56
CA THR A 2 8.29 15.10 -32.97
C THR A 2 8.58 14.06 -31.87
N LYS A 3 9.69 14.17 -31.13
CA LYS A 3 10.02 13.22 -30.03
C LYS A 3 8.99 13.20 -28.89
N LYS A 4 8.32 14.33 -28.61
CA LYS A 4 7.29 14.43 -27.57
C LYS A 4 6.00 13.75 -28.03
N GLU A 5 5.66 13.92 -29.30
CA GLU A 5 4.50 13.29 -29.95
C GLU A 5 4.68 11.78 -30.05
N GLU A 6 5.85 11.31 -30.50
CA GLU A 6 6.20 9.89 -30.52
C GLU A 6 6.11 9.26 -29.12
N ARG A 7 6.61 9.95 -28.10
CA ARG A 7 6.50 9.50 -26.70
C ARG A 7 5.05 9.41 -26.25
N ASN A 8 4.21 10.37 -26.63
CA ASN A 8 2.80 10.38 -26.27
C ASN A 8 2.02 9.28 -27.02
N ALA A 9 2.28 9.09 -28.32
CA ALA A 9 1.70 8.02 -29.12
C ALA A 9 2.09 6.63 -28.57
N ARG A 10 3.35 6.45 -28.19
CA ARG A 10 3.81 5.22 -27.51
C ARG A 10 3.08 4.99 -26.19
N LYS A 11 2.90 6.03 -25.36
CA LYS A 11 2.16 5.92 -24.09
C LYS A 11 0.70 5.53 -24.33
N ALA A 12 0.04 6.13 -25.31
CA ALA A 12 -1.34 5.80 -25.66
C ALA A 12 -1.46 4.34 -26.14
N ARG A 13 -0.56 3.90 -27.03
CA ARG A 13 -0.51 2.51 -27.49
C ARG A 13 -0.31 1.52 -26.35
N LEU A 14 0.66 1.79 -25.46
CA LEU A 14 0.91 0.91 -24.31
C LEU A 14 -0.26 0.88 -23.34
N ALA A 15 -0.92 2.02 -23.10
CA ALA A 15 -2.09 2.08 -22.24
C ALA A 15 -3.27 1.26 -22.79
N ALA A 16 -3.46 1.25 -24.12
CA ALA A 16 -4.51 0.45 -24.78
C ALA A 16 -4.27 -1.06 -24.69
N LEU A 17 -3.02 -1.50 -24.48
CA LEU A 17 -2.68 -2.91 -24.31
C LEU A 17 -2.85 -3.42 -22.87
N LEU A 18 -3.00 -2.50 -21.89
CA LEU A 18 -3.16 -2.89 -20.50
C LEU A 18 -4.60 -3.36 -20.25
N PRO A 19 -4.79 -4.49 -19.53
CA PRO A 19 -6.12 -4.91 -19.12
C PRO A 19 -6.75 -3.86 -18.22
N ALA A 20 -8.09 -3.79 -18.23
CA ALA A 20 -8.82 -2.92 -17.32
C ALA A 20 -8.47 -3.27 -15.87
N ASN A 21 -8.06 -2.27 -15.08
CA ASN A 21 -7.78 -2.47 -13.66
C ASN A 21 -9.12 -2.57 -12.90
N PRO A 22 -9.45 -3.72 -12.28
CA PRO A 22 -10.70 -3.90 -11.56
C PRO A 22 -10.81 -3.05 -10.28
N HIS A 23 -9.67 -2.59 -9.75
CA HIS A 23 -9.62 -1.80 -8.51
C HIS A 23 -8.82 -0.51 -8.70
N PRO A 24 -9.31 0.46 -9.51
CA PRO A 24 -8.53 1.65 -9.82
C PRO A 24 -8.42 2.57 -8.60
N ILE A 25 -7.23 3.13 -8.39
CA ILE A 25 -7.00 4.17 -7.37
C ILE A 25 -7.66 5.47 -7.85
N PRO A 26 -8.37 6.21 -6.97
CA PRO A 26 -9.00 7.48 -7.30
C PRO A 26 -8.03 8.49 -7.91
N ARG A 27 -8.55 9.28 -8.85
CA ARG A 27 -7.81 10.41 -9.44
C ARG A 27 -7.83 11.59 -8.45
N GLY A 28 -6.89 12.53 -8.60
CA GLY A 28 -6.81 13.71 -7.73
C GLY A 28 -6.01 13.52 -6.43
N LEU A 29 -5.65 12.29 -6.07
CA LEU A 29 -4.81 12.05 -4.88
C LEU A 29 -3.39 12.62 -5.06
N PRO A 30 -2.80 13.18 -3.98
CA PRO A 30 -1.37 13.50 -3.90
C PRO A 30 -0.50 12.34 -4.36
N ARG A 31 0.68 12.66 -4.91
CA ARG A 31 1.60 11.66 -5.48
C ARG A 31 1.95 10.56 -4.48
N TRP A 32 2.28 10.91 -3.24
CA TRP A 32 2.66 9.94 -2.21
C TRP A 32 1.51 8.97 -1.89
N GLU A 33 0.28 9.46 -1.71
CA GLU A 33 -0.89 8.62 -1.42
C GLU A 33 -1.14 7.60 -2.54
N ARG A 34 -1.06 8.07 -3.79
CA ARG A 34 -1.22 7.20 -4.96
C ARG A 34 -0.15 6.10 -5.03
N VAL A 35 1.09 6.44 -4.71
CA VAL A 35 2.20 5.48 -4.67
C VAL A 35 1.97 4.47 -3.54
N ALA A 36 1.58 4.93 -2.35
CA ALA A 36 1.30 4.07 -1.21
C ALA A 36 0.20 3.05 -1.51
N LEU A 37 -0.93 3.50 -2.03
CA LEU A 37 -2.05 2.64 -2.40
C LEU A 37 -1.63 1.63 -3.48
N HIS A 38 -0.88 2.07 -4.49
CA HIS A 38 -0.44 1.19 -5.57
C HIS A 38 0.52 0.09 -5.07
N ARG A 39 1.44 0.46 -4.18
CA ARG A 39 2.35 -0.51 -3.57
C ARG A 39 1.64 -1.48 -2.64
N LEU A 40 0.62 -1.03 -1.91
CA LEU A 40 -0.21 -1.92 -1.12
C LEU A 40 -1.01 -2.91 -1.98
N GLN A 41 -1.61 -2.42 -3.08
CA GLN A 41 -2.30 -3.29 -4.04
C GLN A 41 -1.38 -4.35 -4.64
N THR A 42 -0.16 -3.97 -4.98
CA THR A 42 0.84 -4.88 -5.57
C THR A 42 1.68 -5.64 -4.54
N ARG A 43 1.42 -5.44 -3.23
CA ARG A 43 2.21 -5.99 -2.11
C ARG A 43 3.70 -5.64 -2.15
N THR A 44 4.06 -4.52 -2.78
CA THR A 44 5.43 -3.99 -2.89
C THR A 44 5.69 -2.79 -1.96
N MET A 45 4.90 -2.66 -0.90
CA MET A 45 5.05 -1.59 0.09
C MET A 45 6.46 -1.55 0.67
N LEU A 46 6.99 -2.71 1.06
CA LEU A 46 8.32 -2.85 1.60
C LEU A 46 9.36 -2.85 0.48
N THR A 47 10.04 -1.71 0.30
CA THR A 47 11.12 -1.61 -0.69
C THR A 47 12.36 -2.38 -0.24
N PRO A 48 13.19 -2.88 -1.16
CA PRO A 48 14.47 -3.51 -0.82
C PRO A 48 15.38 -2.63 0.05
N VAL A 49 15.36 -1.31 -0.17
CA VAL A 49 16.12 -0.34 0.64
C VAL A 49 15.64 -0.33 2.10
N TRP A 50 14.33 -0.44 2.32
CA TRP A 50 13.77 -0.53 3.67
C TRP A 50 14.04 -1.89 4.31
N LEU A 51 13.91 -2.98 3.56
CA LEU A 51 14.27 -4.32 4.04
C LEU A 51 15.75 -4.40 4.46
N ALA A 52 16.65 -3.75 3.71
CA ALA A 52 18.06 -3.63 4.05
C ALA A 52 18.31 -2.83 5.34
N LYS A 53 17.51 -1.80 5.63
CA LYS A 53 17.60 -1.03 6.89
C LYS A 53 17.15 -1.81 8.12
N PHE A 54 16.31 -2.84 7.95
CA PHE A 54 15.93 -3.72 9.04
C PHE A 54 17.00 -4.77 9.38
N HIS A 55 18.07 -4.85 8.59
CA HIS A 55 19.19 -5.74 8.86
C HIS A 55 19.93 -5.32 10.14
N ARG A 56 19.89 -6.18 11.15
CA ARG A 56 20.89 -6.21 12.22
C ARG A 56 21.74 -7.47 11.97
N PRO A 57 23.02 -7.35 11.61
CA PRO A 57 23.86 -8.53 11.45
C PRO A 57 24.00 -9.21 12.81
N THR A 58 23.36 -10.37 12.98
CA THR A 58 23.46 -11.21 14.18
C THR A 58 24.67 -12.12 14.14
N ASP A 59 25.26 -12.36 12.96
CA ASP A 59 26.47 -13.16 12.79
C ASP A 59 27.22 -12.79 11.49
N GLN A 60 28.55 -12.92 11.46
CA GLN A 60 29.39 -12.53 10.30
C GLN A 60 29.08 -13.31 9.00
N LYS A 61 28.30 -14.40 9.09
CA LYS A 61 27.90 -15.26 7.97
C LYS A 61 26.46 -15.06 7.49
N ASP A 62 25.67 -14.21 8.15
CA ASP A 62 24.23 -14.12 7.88
C ASP A 62 23.93 -13.03 6.83
N THR A 63 23.95 -13.40 5.55
CA THR A 63 23.73 -12.49 4.41
C THR A 63 22.26 -12.28 4.05
N ARG A 64 21.31 -12.85 4.81
CA ARG A 64 19.88 -12.68 4.53
C ARG A 64 19.33 -11.46 5.30
N PRO A 65 18.53 -10.58 4.66
CA PRO A 65 17.92 -9.47 5.38
C PRO A 65 16.94 -10.03 6.41
N ASP A 66 17.29 -9.96 7.70
CA ASP A 66 16.38 -10.27 8.80
C ASP A 66 15.41 -9.09 8.96
N SER A 67 14.44 -8.99 8.05
CA SER A 67 13.51 -7.87 8.00
C SER A 67 12.47 -8.03 9.10
N ARG A 68 12.78 -7.63 10.33
CA ARG A 68 11.84 -7.65 11.46
C ARG A 68 11.01 -6.37 11.53
N CYS A 69 9.78 -6.51 12.01
CA CYS A 69 8.86 -5.41 12.25
C CYS A 69 9.45 -4.45 13.28
N PRO A 70 9.50 -3.14 13.00
CA PRO A 70 10.08 -2.16 13.92
C PRO A 70 9.26 -1.99 15.20
N HIS A 71 8.04 -2.50 15.23
CA HIS A 71 7.14 -2.38 16.38
C HIS A 71 7.15 -3.63 17.27
N CYS A 72 7.06 -4.84 16.70
CA CYS A 72 6.92 -6.07 17.49
C CYS A 72 7.94 -7.17 17.20
N GLY A 73 8.93 -6.95 16.32
CA GLY A 73 10.05 -7.87 16.10
C GLY A 73 9.76 -9.14 15.29
N VAL A 74 8.52 -9.38 14.86
CA VAL A 74 8.11 -10.47 13.95
C VAL A 74 8.54 -10.14 12.50
N PRO A 75 8.76 -11.10 11.59
CA PRO A 75 9.07 -10.80 10.19
C PRO A 75 8.13 -9.75 9.56
N ALA A 76 8.72 -8.66 9.10
CA ALA A 76 8.07 -7.54 8.43
C ALA A 76 7.65 -7.96 7.02
N THR A 77 6.39 -8.38 6.91
CA THR A 77 5.68 -8.53 5.63
C THR A 77 4.68 -7.40 5.48
N CYS A 78 4.24 -7.12 4.25
CA CYS A 78 3.15 -6.16 4.00
C CYS A 78 1.88 -6.53 4.81
N ASP A 79 1.55 -7.82 4.85
CA ASP A 79 0.44 -8.36 5.64
C ASP A 79 0.63 -8.11 7.13
N HIS A 80 1.83 -8.38 7.64
CA HIS A 80 2.14 -8.17 9.04
C HIS A 80 2.02 -6.69 9.41
N LEU A 81 2.75 -5.81 8.72
CA LEU A 81 2.80 -4.40 9.06
C LEU A 81 1.42 -3.74 9.02
N VAL A 82 0.63 -4.03 7.98
CA VAL A 82 -0.62 -3.30 7.72
C VAL A 82 -1.82 -3.96 8.41
N TRP A 83 -1.83 -5.28 8.55
CA TRP A 83 -3.04 -6.02 8.95
C TRP A 83 -2.91 -6.78 10.26
N PHE A 84 -1.77 -7.41 10.54
CA PHE A 84 -1.61 -8.26 11.73
C PHE A 84 -0.83 -7.64 12.87
N CYS A 85 -0.13 -6.52 12.66
CA CYS A 85 0.71 -5.92 13.69
C CYS A 85 -0.16 -5.50 14.90
N PRO A 86 0.13 -6.01 16.11
CA PRO A 86 -0.65 -5.69 17.31
C PRO A 86 -0.41 -4.25 17.76
N GLU A 87 0.82 -3.76 17.59
CA GLU A 87 1.23 -2.40 17.99
C GLU A 87 0.50 -1.31 17.21
N THR A 88 0.05 -1.58 15.98
CA THR A 88 -0.75 -0.62 15.19
C THR A 88 -2.22 -1.03 15.10
N SER A 89 -2.68 -1.89 16.01
CA SER A 89 -4.04 -2.44 15.97
C SER A 89 -5.10 -1.38 16.27
N ASN A 90 -4.80 -0.44 17.17
CA ASN A 90 -5.69 0.65 17.54
C ASN A 90 -5.93 1.61 16.36
N GLU A 91 -4.87 2.03 15.67
CA GLU A 91 -4.94 2.90 14.51
C GLU A 91 -5.68 2.21 13.36
N ARG A 92 -5.42 0.91 13.16
CA ARG A 92 -6.12 0.10 12.15
C ARG A 92 -7.61 0.01 12.48
N ALA A 93 -7.96 -0.31 13.72
CA ALA A 93 -9.34 -0.39 14.15
C ALA A 93 -10.05 0.96 14.01
N ALA A 94 -9.41 2.07 14.39
CA ALA A 94 -9.96 3.42 14.21
C ALA A 94 -10.23 3.73 12.73
N ALA A 95 -9.28 3.44 11.85
CA ALA A 95 -9.44 3.66 10.41
C ALA A 95 -10.57 2.81 9.80
N ILE A 96 -10.69 1.54 10.19
CA ILE A 96 -11.75 0.64 9.73
C ILE A 96 -13.11 1.04 10.31
N ASN A 97 -13.17 1.43 11.58
CA ASN A 97 -14.42 1.78 12.25
C ASN A 97 -15.03 3.08 11.74
N ASN A 98 -14.20 3.99 11.22
CA ASN A 98 -14.64 5.20 10.52
C ASN A 98 -15.33 4.92 9.17
N LEU A 99 -15.22 3.69 8.64
CA LEU A 99 -15.97 3.29 7.45
C LEU A 99 -17.40 2.86 7.80
N PRO A 100 -18.37 3.09 6.89
CA PRO A 100 -19.68 2.46 6.96
C PRO A 100 -19.57 0.94 7.13
N PRO A 101 -20.43 0.29 7.93
CA PRO A 101 -20.34 -1.14 8.19
C PRO A 101 -20.28 -2.03 6.94
N SER A 102 -20.97 -1.63 5.86
CA SER A 102 -20.97 -2.33 4.56
C SER A 102 -19.63 -2.30 3.83
N LEU A 103 -18.77 -1.33 4.15
CA LEU A 103 -17.47 -1.12 3.50
C LEU A 103 -16.30 -1.60 4.36
N ARG A 104 -16.55 -2.11 5.57
CA ARG A 104 -15.49 -2.54 6.48
C ARG A 104 -14.79 -3.79 5.94
N PRO A 105 -13.48 -3.71 5.64
CA PRO A 105 -12.73 -4.85 5.12
C PRO A 105 -12.54 -5.91 6.20
N LYS A 106 -12.57 -7.18 5.81
CA LYS A 106 -12.26 -8.33 6.67
C LYS A 106 -10.85 -8.87 6.46
N SER A 107 -10.15 -8.38 5.43
CA SER A 107 -8.77 -8.74 5.11
C SER A 107 -8.01 -7.57 4.50
N LEU A 108 -6.68 -7.64 4.50
CA LEU A 108 -5.85 -6.66 3.78
C LEU A 108 -6.21 -6.59 2.29
N TRP A 109 -6.54 -7.75 1.69
CA TRP A 109 -6.94 -7.81 0.29
C TRP A 109 -8.18 -6.95 0.04
N GLU A 110 -9.24 -7.12 0.85
CA GLU A 110 -10.46 -6.32 0.72
C GLU A 110 -10.22 -4.84 0.99
N TRP A 111 -9.31 -4.52 1.91
CA TRP A 111 -8.97 -3.13 2.21
C TRP A 111 -8.27 -2.45 1.02
N THR A 112 -7.36 -3.16 0.36
CA THR A 112 -6.56 -2.65 -0.78
C THR A 112 -7.25 -2.80 -2.14
N HIS A 113 -8.23 -3.70 -2.24
CA HIS A 113 -9.01 -3.98 -3.45
C HIS A 113 -10.51 -3.87 -3.13
N PRO A 114 -11.00 -2.64 -2.88
CA PRO A 114 -12.41 -2.41 -2.60
C PRO A 114 -13.25 -2.95 -3.77
N ARG A 115 -14.27 -3.76 -3.43
CA ARG A 115 -15.18 -4.38 -4.40
C ARG A 115 -16.30 -3.44 -4.88
N SER A 116 -16.49 -2.30 -4.23
CA SER A 116 -17.59 -1.39 -4.57
C SER A 116 -17.41 -0.83 -5.99
N SER A 117 -18.49 -0.88 -6.77
CA SER A 117 -18.61 -0.22 -8.06
C SER A 117 -18.63 1.30 -7.91
N GLU A 118 -19.07 1.80 -6.75
CA GLU A 118 -19.24 3.22 -6.52
C GLU A 118 -17.89 3.92 -6.27
N PRO A 119 -17.55 4.98 -7.03
CA PRO A 119 -16.31 5.73 -6.84
C PRO A 119 -16.16 6.34 -5.44
N ALA A 120 -17.28 6.76 -4.84
CA ALA A 120 -17.30 7.36 -3.51
C ALA A 120 -16.89 6.36 -2.42
N ASP A 121 -17.45 5.15 -2.44
CA ASP A 121 -17.11 4.07 -1.51
C ASP A 121 -15.64 3.68 -1.61
N ARG A 122 -15.13 3.51 -2.84
CA ARG A 122 -13.72 3.23 -3.07
C ARG A 122 -12.84 4.33 -2.50
N THR A 123 -13.24 5.58 -2.69
CA THR A 123 -12.51 6.74 -2.15
C THR A 123 -12.51 6.72 -0.63
N ALA A 124 -13.64 6.39 0.02
CA ALA A 124 -13.71 6.25 1.47
C ALA A 124 -12.78 5.14 1.97
N VAL A 125 -12.81 3.95 1.35
CA VAL A 125 -11.93 2.83 1.70
C VAL A 125 -10.46 3.22 1.55
N PHE A 126 -10.06 3.80 0.42
CA PHE A 126 -8.67 4.24 0.25
C PHE A 126 -8.26 5.36 1.21
N SER A 127 -9.17 6.28 1.53
CA SER A 127 -8.91 7.34 2.50
C SER A 127 -8.69 6.77 3.90
N SER A 128 -9.40 5.70 4.28
CA SER A 128 -9.15 5.01 5.55
C SER A 128 -7.75 4.38 5.61
N ILE A 129 -7.25 3.82 4.50
CA ILE A 129 -5.88 3.30 4.41
C ILE A 129 -4.88 4.44 4.61
N ILE A 130 -5.07 5.56 3.92
CA ILE A 130 -4.17 6.72 4.04
C ILE A 130 -4.18 7.28 5.47
N SER A 131 -5.36 7.37 6.09
CA SER A 131 -5.50 7.78 7.50
C SER A 131 -4.70 6.86 8.42
N TYR A 132 -4.87 5.54 8.27
CA TYR A 132 -4.11 4.54 9.01
C TYR A 132 -2.59 4.67 8.81
N LEU A 133 -2.12 4.82 7.57
CA LEU A 133 -0.69 4.93 7.28
C LEU A 133 -0.05 6.17 7.92
N ARG A 134 -0.83 7.26 8.03
CA ARG A 134 -0.39 8.49 8.69
C ARG A 134 -0.37 8.35 10.21
N SER A 135 -1.41 7.78 10.81
CA SER A 135 -1.51 7.65 12.28
C SER A 135 -0.58 6.59 12.85
N SER A 136 -0.43 5.44 12.17
CA SER A 136 0.45 4.34 12.62
C SER A 136 1.94 4.62 12.45
N GLY A 137 2.30 5.65 11.69
CA GLY A 137 3.69 5.93 11.32
C GLY A 137 4.30 4.90 10.35
N ILE A 138 3.54 3.91 9.86
CA ILE A 138 4.04 2.95 8.86
C ILE A 138 4.22 3.62 7.49
N GLY A 139 3.48 4.70 7.21
CA GLY A 139 3.59 5.45 5.96
C GLY A 139 5.00 5.93 5.62
N ARG A 140 5.90 6.06 6.61
CA ARG A 140 7.33 6.39 6.39
C ARG A 140 8.13 5.30 5.68
N TYR A 141 7.64 4.06 5.69
CA TYR A 141 8.30 2.90 5.10
C TYR A 141 7.88 2.63 3.65
N ILE A 142 7.09 3.54 3.08
CA ILE A 142 6.63 3.56 1.69
C ILE A 142 7.38 4.66 0.95
#